data_AF-F2M3T4-F1
#
_entry.id   AF-F2M3T4-F1
#
_cell.length_a   1.000
_cell.length_b   1.000
_cell.length_c   1.000
_cell.angle_alpha   90.00
_cell.angle_beta   90.00
_cell.angle_gamma   90.00
#
_symmetry.space_group_name_H-M   'P 1'
#
loop_
_entity.id
_entity.type
_entity.pdbx_description
1 polymer ?
#
loop_
_entity_poly.entity_id
_entity_poly.type
_entity_poly.pdbx_seq_one_letter_code
_entity_poly.pdbx_strand_id
1 'polypeptide(L)'
;MQKKYYWIKVKYISGKKYWLWCSPKLTHALNLEKSLNPYHYRDSLIGNYLVVPYRDYSKNGTEHLTLAKVIKIQRSNRRTYSWHQTRSQFLTQNNIGTKLGFHYIKHDYHLGTCLHLFITGCLWRIKHNSTNKQTNKYSYQQQSIN
;
A
#
# COMPACT_ATOMS: atom_id res chain seq x y z
N MET A 1 20.84 -19.39 11.53
CA MET A 1 19.51 -19.11 10.92
C MET A 1 19.63 -17.98 9.89
N GLN A 2 19.27 -18.20 8.62
CA GLN A 2 19.25 -17.11 7.63
C GLN A 2 18.13 -16.10 7.97
N LYS A 3 18.45 -14.80 7.99
CA LYS A 3 17.46 -13.73 8.23
C LYS A 3 16.45 -13.71 7.07
N LYS A 4 15.20 -14.06 7.37
CA LYS A 4 14.07 -14.01 6.42
C LYS A 4 13.41 -12.64 6.45
N TYR A 5 13.49 -11.89 5.36
CA TYR A 5 12.88 -10.58 5.18
C TYR A 5 11.47 -10.68 4.58
N TYR A 6 10.61 -9.72 4.91
CA TYR A 6 9.31 -9.58 4.24
C TYR A 6 9.44 -8.78 2.95
N TRP A 7 8.78 -9.29 1.93
CA TRP A 7 8.62 -8.67 0.62
C TRP A 7 7.13 -8.47 0.37
N ILE A 8 6.76 -7.29 -0.12
CA ILE A 8 5.39 -6.92 -0.42
C ILE A 8 5.27 -6.65 -1.91
N LYS A 9 4.35 -7.35 -2.57
CA LYS A 9 3.94 -7.03 -3.93
C LYS A 9 2.87 -5.96 -3.85
N VAL A 10 3.13 -4.81 -4.45
CA VAL A 10 2.20 -3.68 -4.50
C VAL A 10 1.74 -3.41 -5.93
N LYS A 11 0.54 -2.86 -6.08
CA LYS A 11 -0.03 -2.33 -7.32
C LYS A 11 -0.09 -0.82 -7.23
N TYR A 12 0.54 -0.14 -8.17
CA TYR A 12 0.47 1.32 -8.29
C TYR A 12 -0.87 1.72 -8.91
N ILE A 13 -1.25 2.99 -8.79
CA ILE A 13 -2.52 3.50 -9.36
C ILE A 13 -2.61 3.22 -10.87
N SER A 14 -1.47 3.32 -11.57
CA SER A 14 -1.28 3.01 -12.99
C SER A 14 -1.53 1.54 -13.35
N GLY A 15 -1.59 0.65 -12.36
CA GLY A 15 -1.77 -0.78 -12.55
C GLY A 15 -0.47 -1.58 -12.57
N LYS A 16 0.69 -0.93 -12.71
CA LYS A 16 2.01 -1.57 -12.63
C LYS A 16 2.21 -2.22 -11.26
N LYS A 17 2.90 -3.36 -11.23
CA LYS A 17 3.13 -4.16 -10.02
C LYS A 17 4.62 -4.27 -9.74
N TYR A 18 5.02 -4.06 -8.49
CA TYR A 18 6.41 -4.15 -8.05
C TYR A 18 6.53 -4.90 -6.74
N TRP A 19 7.68 -5.53 -6.54
CA TRP A 19 8.07 -6.11 -5.27
C TRP A 19 8.92 -5.10 -4.52
N LEU A 20 8.52 -4.81 -3.29
CA LEU A 20 9.22 -3.89 -2.40
C LEU A 20 9.57 -4.62 -1.11
N TRP A 21 10.69 -4.22 -0.53
CA TRP A 21 11.13 -4.78 0.74
C TRP A 21 10.49 -4.02 1.91
N CYS A 22 10.05 -4.74 2.95
CA CYS A 22 9.51 -4.10 4.14
C CYS A 22 10.60 -3.35 4.91
N SER A 23 10.26 -2.17 5.42
CA SER A 23 11.11 -1.50 6.42
C SER A 23 11.29 -2.34 7.69
N PRO A 24 12.36 -2.12 8.48
CA PRO A 24 12.51 -2.75 9.79
C PRO A 24 11.30 -2.55 10.70
N LYS A 25 10.73 -1.35 10.71
CA LYS A 25 9.54 -1.02 11.51
C LYS A 25 8.30 -1.80 11.04
N LEU A 26 8.07 -1.90 9.72
CA LEU A 26 6.97 -2.72 9.20
C LEU A 26 7.22 -4.22 9.40
N THR A 27 8.47 -4.67 9.30
CA THR A 27 8.88 -6.05 9.58
C THR A 27 8.60 -6.43 11.02
N HIS A 28 8.90 -5.53 11.97
CA HIS A 28 8.60 -5.73 13.38
C HIS A 28 7.08 -5.84 13.62
N ALA A 29 6.29 -4.93 13.05
CA ALA A 29 4.83 -4.97 13.13
C ALA A 29 4.25 -6.29 12.56
N LEU A 30 4.74 -6.74 11.40
CA LEU A 30 4.31 -8.02 10.81
C LEU A 30 4.73 -9.24 11.65
N ASN A 31 5.85 -9.18 12.35
CA ASN A 31 6.24 -10.26 13.27
C ASN A 31 5.40 -10.26 14.54
N LEU A 32 5.04 -9.08 15.07
CA LEU A 32 4.11 -8.95 16.18
C LEU A 32 2.74 -9.50 15.79
N GLU A 33 2.20 -9.06 14.66
CA GLU A 33 0.93 -9.58 14.12
C GLU A 33 1.00 -11.09 13.91
N LYS A 34 2.11 -11.62 13.41
CA LYS A 34 2.33 -13.07 13.28
C LYS A 34 2.31 -13.80 14.62
N SER A 35 2.81 -13.19 15.69
CA SER A 35 2.75 -13.80 17.03
C SER A 35 1.33 -13.87 17.58
N LEU A 36 0.49 -12.89 17.24
CA LEU A 36 -0.91 -12.80 17.66
C LEU A 36 -1.84 -13.63 16.76
N ASN A 37 -1.59 -13.65 15.45
CA ASN A 37 -2.40 -14.35 14.45
C ASN A 37 -1.51 -15.07 13.40
N PRO A 38 -0.97 -16.24 13.73
CA PRO A 38 0.06 -16.91 12.93
C PRO A 38 -0.35 -17.27 11.49
N TYR A 39 -1.64 -17.53 11.26
CA TYR A 39 -2.15 -18.00 9.98
C TYR A 39 -2.60 -16.85 9.07
N HIS A 40 -3.16 -15.78 9.65
CA HIS A 40 -3.79 -14.70 8.89
C HIS A 40 -3.08 -13.34 9.01
N TYR A 41 -1.92 -13.24 9.66
CA TYR A 41 -1.19 -11.97 9.80
C TYR A 41 -0.89 -11.20 8.49
N ARG A 42 -0.90 -11.91 7.34
CA ARG A 42 -0.72 -11.26 6.03
C ARG A 42 -1.99 -10.54 5.58
N ASP A 43 -3.15 -11.04 5.97
CA ASP A 43 -4.46 -10.55 5.56
C ASP A 43 -4.74 -9.17 6.18
N SER A 44 -4.14 -8.87 7.34
CA SER A 44 -4.19 -7.55 7.99
C SER A 44 -3.63 -6.42 7.12
N LEU A 45 -2.80 -6.73 6.11
CA LEU A 45 -2.17 -5.74 5.24
C LEU A 45 -2.51 -5.94 3.74
N ILE A 46 -2.85 -7.15 3.31
CA ILE A 46 -3.32 -7.40 1.93
C ILE A 46 -4.62 -6.64 1.68
N GLY A 47 -4.72 -5.98 0.53
CA GLY A 47 -5.89 -5.16 0.18
C GLY A 47 -5.81 -3.71 0.68
N ASN A 48 -4.95 -3.43 1.65
CA ASN A 48 -4.70 -2.07 2.14
C ASN A 48 -3.69 -1.32 1.26
N TYR A 49 -3.53 -0.03 1.51
CA TYR A 49 -2.65 0.86 0.76
C TYR A 49 -1.43 1.21 1.59
N LEU A 50 -0.25 1.18 0.98
CA LEU A 50 1.01 1.48 1.64
C LEU A 50 1.67 2.68 0.97
N VAL A 51 2.30 3.53 1.79
CA VAL A 51 3.18 4.57 1.26
C VAL A 51 4.47 3.90 0.78
N VAL A 52 4.79 4.10 -0.49
CA VAL A 52 5.92 3.45 -1.17
C VAL A 52 6.70 4.42 -2.04
N PRO A 53 8.01 4.21 -2.23
CA PRO A 53 8.78 4.97 -3.21
C PRO A 53 8.32 4.60 -4.64
N TYR A 54 8.30 5.56 -5.54
CA TYR A 54 8.00 5.33 -6.97
C TYR A 54 9.14 5.72 -7.90
N ARG A 55 10.14 6.44 -7.40
CA ARG A 55 11.38 6.85 -8.07
C ARG A 55 12.47 7.02 -7.04
N ASP A 56 13.71 7.09 -7.52
CA ASP A 56 14.86 7.50 -6.72
C ASP A 56 14.67 8.90 -6.15
N TYR A 57 15.43 9.20 -5.10
CA TYR A 57 15.45 10.50 -4.46
C TYR A 57 15.85 11.59 -5.46
N SER A 58 15.31 12.79 -5.29
CA SER A 58 15.81 13.95 -6.04
C SER A 58 17.27 14.24 -5.68
N LYS A 59 17.99 15.00 -6.52
CA LYS A 59 19.36 15.46 -6.23
C LYS A 59 19.46 16.21 -4.89
N ASN A 60 18.35 16.76 -4.40
CA ASN A 60 18.26 17.50 -3.15
C ASN A 60 17.76 16.63 -1.99
N GLY A 61 17.75 15.30 -2.14
CA GLY A 61 17.31 14.36 -1.11
C GLY A 61 15.80 14.27 -0.93
N THR A 62 14.99 14.78 -1.87
CA THR A 62 13.53 14.73 -1.76
C THR A 62 13.00 13.34 -2.08
N GLU A 63 12.13 12.81 -1.22
CA GLU A 63 11.50 11.51 -1.40
C GLU A 63 10.35 11.55 -2.40
N HIS A 64 10.40 10.67 -3.40
CA HIS A 64 9.29 10.47 -4.34
C HIS A 64 8.41 9.31 -3.86
N LEU A 65 7.43 9.65 -3.01
CA LEU A 65 6.50 8.68 -2.42
C LEU A 65 5.12 8.72 -3.08
N THR A 66 4.46 7.57 -3.11
CA THR A 66 3.09 7.40 -3.61
C THR A 66 2.33 6.37 -2.78
N LEU A 67 1.05 6.19 -3.05
CA LEU A 67 0.23 5.13 -2.44
C LEU A 67 0.05 3.97 -3.40
N ALA A 68 0.36 2.76 -2.94
CA ALA A 68 0.19 1.54 -3.71
C ALA A 68 -0.61 0.50 -2.91
N LYS A 69 -1.49 -0.23 -3.60
CA LYS A 69 -2.31 -1.29 -3.00
C LYS A 69 -1.48 -2.55 -2.79
N VAL A 70 -1.51 -3.11 -1.60
CA VAL A 70 -0.85 -4.37 -1.28
C VAL A 70 -1.63 -5.53 -1.88
N ILE A 71 -0.93 -6.39 -2.62
CA ILE A 71 -1.53 -7.56 -3.29
C ILE A 71 -1.07 -8.85 -2.62
N LYS A 72 0.20 -8.92 -2.19
CA LYS A 72 0.80 -10.16 -1.69
C LYS A 72 1.94 -9.85 -0.74
N ILE A 73 2.17 -10.73 0.24
CA ILE A 73 3.30 -10.68 1.15
C ILE A 73 4.02 -12.03 1.11
N GLN A 74 5.34 -12.00 0.95
CA GLN A 74 6.20 -13.19 0.93
C GLN A 74 7.41 -13.00 1.84
N ARG A 75 8.04 -14.12 2.24
CA ARG A 75 9.32 -14.11 2.95
C ARG A 75 10.41 -14.57 2.00
N SER A 76 11.55 -13.89 2.02
CA SER A 76 12.74 -14.24 1.24
C SER A 76 14.01 -13.97 2.02
N ASN A 77 15.07 -14.70 1.71
CA ASN A 77 16.40 -14.52 2.30
C ASN A 77 17.20 -13.43 1.58
N ARG A 78 16.68 -12.92 0.44
CA ARG A 78 17.32 -11.87 -0.34
C ARG A 78 16.94 -10.49 0.21
N ARG A 79 17.97 -9.66 0.46
CA ARG A 79 17.82 -8.22 0.72
C ARG A 79 17.98 -7.45 -0.60
N THR A 80 17.32 -6.31 -0.73
CA THR A 80 17.50 -5.37 -1.86
C THR A 80 18.02 -4.03 -1.34
N TYR A 81 18.35 -3.13 -2.28
CA TYR A 81 18.78 -1.76 -2.01
C TYR A 81 17.71 -0.96 -1.24
N SER A 82 18.16 -0.02 -0.38
CA SER A 82 17.31 0.72 0.56
C SER A 82 16.21 1.55 -0.12
N TRP A 83 16.42 1.99 -1.36
CA TRP A 83 15.45 2.83 -2.08
C TRP A 83 14.20 2.06 -2.55
N HIS A 84 14.20 0.71 -2.52
CA HIS A 84 13.03 -0.13 -2.77
C HIS A 84 12.25 -0.48 -1.49
N GLN A 85 12.45 0.27 -0.42
CA GLN A 85 11.85 -0.02 0.88
C GLN A 85 10.48 0.64 1.01
N THR A 86 9.47 -0.13 1.43
CA THR A 86 8.17 0.43 1.80
C THR A 86 8.32 1.38 2.98
N ARG A 87 7.48 2.41 3.07
CA ARG A 87 7.33 3.14 4.32
C ARG A 87 6.40 2.36 5.25
N SER A 88 6.35 2.74 6.54
CA SER A 88 5.54 2.01 7.54
C SER A 88 4.11 2.52 7.66
N GLN A 89 3.77 3.58 6.95
CA GLN A 89 2.43 4.15 6.95
C GLN A 89 1.55 3.42 5.94
N PHE A 90 0.39 2.99 6.40
CA PHE A 90 -0.61 2.33 5.58
C PHE A 90 -2.00 2.91 5.83
N LEU A 91 -2.88 2.73 4.86
CA LEU A 91 -4.28 3.12 4.90
C LEU A 91 -5.16 1.95 4.56
N THR A 92 -6.27 1.84 5.26
CA THR A 92 -7.31 0.88 4.93
C THR A 92 -8.12 1.35 3.72
N GLN A 93 -8.86 0.42 3.12
CA GLN A 93 -9.81 0.71 2.05
C GLN A 93 -10.85 1.78 2.43
N ASN A 94 -11.18 1.90 3.71
CA ASN A 94 -12.17 2.86 4.21
C ASN A 94 -11.58 4.27 4.37
N ASN A 95 -10.28 4.37 4.59
CA ASN A 95 -9.62 5.65 4.90
C ASN A 95 -8.86 6.26 3.70
N ILE A 96 -8.77 5.54 2.59
CA ILE A 96 -8.09 6.04 1.38
C ILE A 96 -8.82 7.26 0.80
N GLY A 97 -8.08 8.35 0.56
CA GLY A 97 -8.64 9.60 0.02
C GLY A 97 -9.61 10.33 0.96
N THR A 98 -9.55 10.08 2.27
CA THR A 98 -10.25 10.87 3.29
C THR A 98 -9.29 11.84 3.99
N LYS A 99 -9.82 12.89 4.63
CA LYS A 99 -9.02 13.85 5.42
C LYS A 99 -8.28 13.16 6.56
N LEU A 100 -8.95 12.22 7.23
CA LEU A 100 -8.37 11.43 8.32
C LEU A 100 -7.24 10.52 7.81
N GLY A 101 -7.46 9.81 6.71
CA GLY A 101 -6.43 8.98 6.08
C GLY A 101 -5.22 9.81 5.66
N PHE A 102 -5.44 10.98 5.07
CA PHE A 102 -4.35 11.89 4.74
C PHE A 102 -3.56 12.32 5.99
N HIS A 103 -4.24 12.54 7.12
CA HIS A 103 -3.57 12.86 8.38
C HIS A 103 -2.64 11.74 8.87
N TYR A 104 -2.99 10.47 8.65
CA TYR A 104 -2.15 9.35 9.05
C TYR A 104 -0.92 9.12 8.18
N ILE A 105 -0.95 9.58 6.93
CA ILE A 105 0.18 9.40 6.00
C ILE A 105 0.99 10.67 5.80
N LYS A 106 0.44 11.86 6.13
CA LYS A 106 1.20 13.10 6.10
C LYS A 106 2.23 13.04 7.25
N HIS A 107 3.48 13.15 6.87
CA HIS A 107 4.62 13.28 7.77
C HIS A 107 5.37 14.54 7.38
N ASP A 108 6.58 14.69 7.89
CA ASP A 108 7.51 15.80 7.64
C ASP A 108 8.08 15.77 6.20
N TYR A 109 7.30 15.24 5.26
CA TYR A 109 7.64 15.19 3.85
C TYR A 109 7.53 16.58 3.21
N HIS A 110 8.28 16.77 2.13
CA HIS A 110 8.16 17.95 1.31
C HIS A 110 6.73 18.14 0.80
N LEU A 111 6.30 19.41 0.65
CA LEU A 111 4.94 19.77 0.25
C LEU A 111 4.50 19.07 -1.04
N GLY A 112 5.40 18.96 -2.02
CA GLY A 112 5.14 18.26 -3.27
C GLY A 112 4.82 16.77 -3.08
N THR A 113 5.52 16.10 -2.15
CA THR A 113 5.27 14.70 -1.80
C THR A 113 3.95 14.55 -1.06
N CYS A 114 3.65 15.45 -0.11
CA CYS A 114 2.35 15.51 0.57
C CYS A 114 1.20 15.68 -0.43
N LEU A 115 1.32 16.63 -1.37
CA LEU A 115 0.33 16.86 -2.41
C LEU A 115 0.15 15.63 -3.32
N HIS A 116 1.26 15.00 -3.73
CA HIS A 116 1.21 13.79 -4.55
C HIS A 116 0.51 12.63 -3.82
N LEU A 117 0.77 12.44 -2.53
CA LEU A 117 0.10 11.43 -1.70
C LEU A 117 -1.40 11.70 -1.58
N PHE A 118 -1.79 12.96 -1.38
CA PHE A 118 -3.20 13.37 -1.34
C PHE A 118 -3.92 13.05 -2.66
N ILE A 119 -3.36 13.50 -3.79
CA ILE A 119 -3.91 13.26 -5.13
C ILE A 119 -4.03 11.76 -5.40
N THR A 120 -2.97 10.99 -5.12
CA THR A 120 -2.97 9.54 -5.34
C THR A 120 -4.03 8.85 -4.46
N GLY A 121 -4.22 9.31 -3.22
CA GLY A 121 -5.28 8.81 -2.34
C GLY A 121 -6.67 9.05 -2.91
N CYS A 122 -6.94 10.26 -3.41
CA CYS A 122 -8.20 10.59 -4.07
C CYS A 122 -8.44 9.74 -5.33
N LEU A 123 -7.42 9.54 -6.16
CA LEU A 123 -7.52 8.70 -7.36
C LEU A 123 -7.85 7.24 -7.01
N TRP A 124 -7.24 6.69 -5.95
CA TRP A 124 -7.59 5.35 -5.48
C TRP A 124 -9.03 5.25 -5.00
N ARG A 125 -9.51 6.26 -4.27
CA ARG A 125 -10.91 6.31 -3.81
C ARG A 125 -11.89 6.33 -4.98
N ILE A 126 -11.63 7.16 -6.00
CA ILE A 126 -12.44 7.22 -7.21
C ILE A 126 -12.43 5.85 -7.91
N LYS A 127 -11.26 5.27 -8.13
CA LYS A 127 -11.10 3.96 -8.80
C LYS A 127 -11.87 2.84 -8.07
N HIS A 128 -11.82 2.83 -6.74
CA HIS A 128 -12.57 1.89 -5.92
C HIS A 128 -14.08 2.07 -6.07
N ASN A 129 -14.57 3.31 -5.98
CA ASN A 129 -15.99 3.60 -6.11
C ASN A 129 -16.54 3.24 -7.50
N SER A 130 -15.77 3.48 -8.56
CA SER A 130 -16.14 3.08 -9.93
C SER A 130 -16.21 1.55 -10.09
N THR A 131 -15.28 0.83 -9.45
CA THR A 131 -15.29 -0.65 -9.46
C THR A 131 -16.54 -1.17 -8.76
N ASN A 132 -16.88 -0.66 -7.56
CA ASN A 132 -18.09 -1.07 -6.83
C ASN A 132 -19.38 -0.78 -7.61
N LYS A 133 -19.46 0.37 -8.30
CA LYS A 133 -20.61 0.68 -9.17
C LYS A 133 -20.76 -0.32 -10.31
N GLN A 134 -19.66 -0.75 -10.92
CA GLN A 134 -19.69 -1.79 -11.96
C GLN A 134 -20.14 -3.14 -11.38
N THR A 135 -19.57 -3.59 -10.27
CA THR A 135 -19.96 -4.87 -9.63
C THR A 135 -21.45 -4.89 -9.29
N ASN A 136 -21.96 -3.80 -8.69
CA ASN A 136 -23.37 -3.69 -8.33
C ASN A 136 -24.26 -3.71 -9.59
N LYS A 137 -23.87 -3.03 -10.67
CA LYS A 137 -24.63 -3.05 -11.93
C LYS A 137 -24.77 -4.46 -12.51
N TYR A 138 -23.71 -5.27 -12.47
CA TYR A 138 -23.76 -6.66 -12.95
C TYR A 138 -24.61 -7.57 -12.04
N SER A 139 -24.58 -7.38 -10.72
CA SER A 139 -25.44 -8.16 -9.81
C SER A 139 -26.93 -7.84 -10.00
N TYR A 140 -27.30 -6.59 -10.27
CA TYR A 140 -28.69 -6.23 -10.60
C TYR A 140 -29.15 -6.82 -11.94
N GLN A 141 -28.27 -6.87 -12.94
CA GLN A 141 -28.59 -7.47 -14.24
C GLN A 141 -28.78 -9.00 -14.14
N GLN A 142 -28.02 -9.70 -13.29
CA GLN A 142 -28.19 -11.13 -13.06
C GLN A 142 -29.46 -11.47 -12.27
N GLN A 143 -29.92 -10.58 -11.38
CA GLN A 143 -31.18 -10.76 -10.65
C GLN A 143 -32.43 -10.49 -11.51
N SER A 144 -32.32 -9.69 -12.58
CA SER A 144 -33.43 -9.42 -13.51
C SER A 144 -33.61 -10.45 -14.63
N ILE A 145 -32.78 -11.49 -14.67
CA ILE A 145 -32.82 -12.56 -15.70
C ILE A 145 -33.34 -13.89 -15.11
N ASN A 146 -33.62 -13.94 -13.81
CA ASN A 146 -34.31 -15.06 -13.14
C ASN A 146 -35.71 -14.65 -12.70
#